data_AF-A0A0R1M670-F1
#
_entry.id   AF-A0A0R1M670-F1
#
_cell.length_a   1.000
_cell.length_b   1.000
_cell.length_c   1.000
_cell.angle_alpha   90.00
_cell.angle_beta   90.00
_cell.angle_gamma   90.00
#
_symmetry.space_group_name_H-M   'P 1'
#
loop_
_entity.id
_entity.type
_entity.pdbx_description
1 polymer ?
#
loop_
_entity_poly.entity_id
_entity_poly.type
_entity_poly.pdbx_seq_one_letter_code
_entity_poly.pdbx_strand_id
1 'polypeptide(L)' 'MPVFEDYETAAAVLFEYVHAFYNRKRIHSSLGYQTPLQVEIATLTSQMAA' A
#
# COMPACT_ATOMS: atom_id res chain seq x y z
N MET A 1 -1.97 20.97 6.36
CA MET A 1 -1.74 20.14 5.17
C MET A 1 -0.33 20.42 4.69
N PRO A 2 0.47 19.41 4.30
CA PRO A 2 1.77 19.68 3.69
C PRO A 2 1.55 20.52 2.43
N VAL A 3 2.39 21.54 2.26
CA VAL A 3 2.47 22.34 1.04
C VAL A 3 3.73 21.88 0.32
N PHE A 4 3.58 21.52 -0.95
CA PHE A 4 4.69 21.08 -1.79
C PHE A 4 5.05 22.20 -2.77
N GLU A 5 6.35 22.39 -2.99
CA GLU A 5 6.86 23.43 -3.87
C GLU A 5 6.61 23.11 -5.34
N ASP A 6 6.73 21.84 -5.71
CA ASP A 6 6.54 21.34 -7.07
C ASP A 6 5.80 19.98 -7.09
N TYR A 7 5.45 19.56 -8.31
CA TYR A 7 4.74 18.31 -8.55
C TYR A 7 5.62 17.10 -8.21
N GLU A 8 6.90 17.17 -8.52
CA GLU A 8 7.88 16.11 -8.34
C GLU A 8 8.01 15.72 -6.85
N THR A 9 8.08 16.73 -5.97
CA THR A 9 8.14 16.53 -4.51
C THR A 9 6.84 15.92 -4.00
N ALA A 10 5.69 16.40 -4.47
CA ALA A 10 4.39 15.83 -4.10
C ALA A 10 4.27 14.36 -4.54
N ALA A 11 4.72 14.05 -5.76
CA ALA A 11 4.71 12.71 -6.32
C ALA A 11 5.62 11.75 -5.54
N ALA A 12 6.82 12.19 -5.15
CA ALA A 12 7.74 11.39 -4.34
C ALA A 12 7.14 11.04 -2.97
N VAL A 13 6.55 12.02 -2.28
CA VAL A 13 5.91 11.78 -0.97
C VAL A 13 4.69 10.87 -1.10
N LEU A 14 3.88 11.06 -2.15
CA LEU A 14 2.75 10.18 -2.42
C LEU A 14 3.20 8.74 -2.73
N PHE A 15 4.26 8.58 -3.52
CA PHE A 15 4.83 7.28 -3.83
C PHE A 15 5.28 6.56 -2.55
N GLU A 16 6.04 7.23 -1.69
CA GLU A 16 6.47 6.66 -0.41
C GLU A 16 5.28 6.30 0.48
N TYR A 17 4.28 7.18 0.56
CA TYR A 17 3.06 6.89 1.31
C TYR A 17 2.34 5.65 0.80
N VAL A 18 2.15 5.50 -0.51
CA VAL A 18 1.43 4.36 -1.09
C VAL A 18 2.26 3.08 -0.96
N HIS A 19 3.53 3.10 -1.36
CA HIS A 19 4.35 1.88 -1.49
C HIS A 19 4.99 1.42 -0.19
N ALA A 20 5.54 2.33 0.61
CA ALA A 20 6.27 1.96 1.82
C ALA A 20 5.36 1.86 3.04
N PHE A 21 4.30 2.67 3.10
CA PHE A 21 3.38 2.71 4.25
C PHE A 21 2.04 2.04 3.98
N TYR A 22 1.24 2.53 3.03
CA TYR A 22 -0.13 2.07 2.81
C TYR A 22 -0.17 0.58 2.44
N ASN A 23 0.56 0.18 1.40
CA ASN A 23 0.53 -1.19 0.91
C ASN A 23 1.22 -2.19 1.87
N ARG A 24 2.26 -1.75 2.60
CA ARG A 24 3.14 -2.64 3.37
C ARG A 24 2.91 -2.63 4.88
N LYS A 25 2.39 -1.56 5.45
CA LYS A 25 2.34 -1.35 6.92
C LYS A 25 0.94 -1.04 7.43
N ARG A 26 0.10 -0.34 6.65
CA ARG A 26 -1.25 0.01 7.09
C ARG A 26 -2.17 -1.21 7.03
N ILE A 27 -2.84 -1.49 8.14
CA ILE A 27 -3.87 -2.52 8.23
C ILE A 27 -5.26 -1.91 7.98
N HIS A 28 -6.14 -2.68 7.35
CA HIS A 28 -7.48 -2.24 6.97
C HIS A 28 -8.53 -3.18 7.57
N SER A 29 -9.57 -2.61 8.22
CA SER A 29 -10.67 -3.40 8.78
C SER A 29 -11.43 -4.19 7.71
N SER A 30 -11.59 -3.61 6.51
CA SER A 30 -12.18 -4.29 5.34
C SER A 30 -11.32 -5.45 4.82
N LEU A 31 -10.05 -5.51 5.18
CA LEU A 31 -9.12 -6.60 4.85
C LEU A 31 -8.88 -7.53 6.06
N GLY A 32 -9.79 -7.54 7.04
CA GLY A 32 -9.61 -8.38 8.24
C GLY A 32 -8.38 -7.99 9.07
N TYR A 33 -8.04 -6.70 9.09
CA TYR A 33 -6.83 -6.16 9.74
C TYR A 33 -5.51 -6.66 9.14
N GLN A 34 -5.51 -7.00 7.86
CA GLN A 34 -4.30 -7.26 7.08
C GLN A 34 -3.88 -6.03 6.25
N THR A 35 -2.62 -6.02 5.82
CA THR A 35 -2.13 -5.04 4.85
C THR A 35 -2.53 -5.43 3.43
N PRO A 36 -2.62 -4.47 2.48
CA PRO A 36 -2.91 -4.79 1.08
C PRO A 36 -1.95 -5.82 0.49
N LEU A 37 -0.65 -5.71 0.78
CA LEU A 37 0.36 -6.67 0.31
C LEU A 37 0.13 -8.08 0.85
N GLN A 38 -0.29 -8.23 2.12
CA GLN A 38 -0.59 -9.54 2.68
C GLN A 38 -1.76 -10.22 1.95
N VAL A 39 -2.82 -9.46 1.64
CA VAL A 39 -3.97 -9.96 0.89
C VAL A 39 -3.58 -10.34 -0.54
N GLU A 40 -2.77 -9.52 -1.20
CA GLU A 40 -2.24 -9.82 -2.54
C GLU A 40 -1.43 -11.12 -2.55
N ILE A 41 -0.48 -11.28 -1.62
CA ILE A 41 0.33 -12.51 -1.51
C ILE A 41 -0.55 -13.73 -1.26
N ALA A 42 -1.51 -13.64 -0.34
CA ALA A 42 -2.42 -14.74 -0.04
C ALA A 42 -3.25 -15.13 -1.28
N THR A 43 -3.78 -14.14 -2.00
CA THR A 43 -4.58 -14.33 -3.21
C THR A 43 -3.77 -15.03 -4.30
N LEU A 44 -2.56 -14.55 -4.57
CA LEU A 44 -1.66 -15.14 -5.58
C LEU A 44 -1.24 -16.57 -5.18
N THR A 45 -0.98 -16.80 -3.88
CA THR A 45 -0.61 -18.13 -3.36
C THR A 45 -1.75 -19.12 -3.57
N SER A 46 -3.00 -18.72 -3.29
CA SER A 46 -4.17 -19.56 -3.52
C SER A 46 -4.41 -19.84 -5.01
N GLN A 47 -4.16 -18.88 -5.90
CA GLN A 47 -4.27 -19.08 -7.35
C GLN A 47 -3.23 -20.06 -7.90
N MET A 48 -2.00 -20.04 -7.38
CA MET A 48 -0.94 -20.96 -7.81
C MET A 48 -1.12 -22.40 -7.31
N ALA A 49 -1.87 -22.58 -6.22
CA ALA A 49 -2.13 -23.89 -5.61
C ALA A 49 -3.36 -24.61 -6.21
N ALA A 50 -4.13 -23.94 -7.08
CA ALA A 50 -5.30 -24.47 -7.79
C ALA A 50 -4.92 -24.94 -9.19
#